data_AF-A0A914YRG2-F1
#
_entry.id   AF-A0A914YRG2-F1
#
_cell.length_a   1.000
_cell.length_b   1.000
_cell.length_c   1.000
_cell.angle_alpha   90.00
_cell.angle_beta   90.00
_cell.angle_gamma   90.00
#
_symmetry.space_group_name_H-M   'P 1'
#
loop_
_entity.id
_entity.type
_entity.pdbx_description
1 polymer ?
#
loop_
_entity_poly.entity_id
_entity_poly.type
_entity_poly.pdbx_seq_one_letter_code
_entity_poly.pdbx_strand_id
1 'polypeptide(L)'
;MNPLLLFLTLFATSALGANPPYGQLGISGKYLVQAATGLPVQLHGMSLFWSQWMAQFYNQETVTALKCTWNTNVIRAAMGVETGGYLDNKQAELQKVYAVIDSAIASGIYVVVDWHDHNASHHQNDAIQFFTNISKKYGNYPNIIYETFNEPLKVSWSSDLKPYHQAVIAAIRANDPNNVIVVGTPNWSQNVDAKNDSLLH
;
A
#
# COMPACT_ATOMS: atom_id res chain seq x y z
N MET A 1 32.59 38.19 31.57
CA MET A 1 31.13 37.92 31.55
C MET A 1 30.82 37.24 30.22
N ASN A 2 30.56 35.93 30.23
CA ASN A 2 30.30 35.14 29.01
C ASN A 2 28.86 35.38 28.54
N PRO A 3 28.59 35.71 27.25
CA PRO A 3 27.23 35.78 26.77
C PRO A 3 26.74 34.35 26.53
N LEU A 4 25.65 33.99 27.21
CA LEU A 4 24.95 32.72 27.04
C LEU A 4 24.24 32.76 25.68
N LEU A 5 24.72 32.00 24.69
CA LEU A 5 24.00 31.78 23.44
C LEU A 5 22.81 30.86 23.72
N LEU A 6 21.60 31.41 23.62
CA LEU A 6 20.35 30.65 23.67
C LEU A 6 20.10 30.06 22.27
N PHE A 7 20.35 28.76 22.10
CA PHE A 7 19.96 28.04 20.88
C PHE A 7 18.44 27.77 20.93
N LEU A 8 17.67 28.56 20.19
CA LEU A 8 16.26 28.28 19.93
C LEU A 8 16.20 27.19 18.85
N THR A 9 16.07 25.93 19.25
CA THR A 9 15.76 24.83 18.32
C THR A 9 14.33 24.99 17.82
N LEU A 10 14.19 25.52 16.61
CA LEU A 10 12.93 25.55 15.89
C LEU A 10 12.58 24.10 15.50
N PHE A 11 11.65 23.48 16.23
CA PHE A 11 11.03 22.25 15.75
C PHE A 11 10.18 22.63 14.54
N ALA A 12 10.70 22.42 13.33
CA ALA A 12 9.88 22.39 12.14
C ALA A 12 8.95 21.18 12.30
N THR A 13 7.72 21.41 12.76
CA THR A 13 6.63 20.46 12.53
C THR A 13 6.46 20.41 11.03
N SER A 14 7.07 19.43 10.38
CA SER A 14 6.65 19.04 9.04
C SER A 14 5.13 18.88 9.13
N ALA A 15 4.40 19.59 8.27
CA ALA A 15 2.99 19.34 8.07
C ALA A 15 2.86 17.97 7.39
N LEU A 16 3.09 16.92 8.15
CA LEU A 16 2.74 15.56 7.79
C LEU A 16 1.22 15.57 7.63
N GLY A 17 0.71 15.02 6.52
CA GLY A 17 -0.71 14.95 6.24
C GLY A 17 -1.49 14.37 7.42
N ALA A 18 -2.81 14.54 7.43
CA ALA A 18 -3.65 14.06 8.53
C ALA A 18 -3.35 12.57 8.80
N ASN A 19 -3.00 12.25 10.05
CA ASN A 19 -2.77 10.86 10.43
C ASN A 19 -4.06 10.05 10.18
N PRO A 20 -3.94 8.83 9.64
CA PRO A 20 -5.10 7.94 9.50
C PRO A 20 -5.64 7.57 10.89
N PRO A 21 -6.90 7.12 10.99
CA PRO A 21 -7.64 7.07 12.27
C PRO A 21 -6.99 6.23 13.38
N TYR A 22 -6.12 5.28 13.03
CA TYR A 22 -5.42 4.42 14.00
C TYR A 22 -3.90 4.62 14.02
N GLY A 23 -3.37 5.63 13.30
CA GLY A 23 -1.92 5.83 13.17
C GLY A 23 -1.23 4.65 12.49
N GLN A 24 -0.01 4.31 12.94
CA GLN A 24 0.75 3.17 12.42
C GLN A 24 -0.01 1.86 12.67
N LEU A 25 -0.24 1.09 11.61
CA LEU A 25 -0.77 -0.26 11.70
C LEU A 25 0.34 -1.27 11.98
N GLY A 26 -0.02 -2.36 12.66
CA GLY A 26 0.83 -3.52 12.88
C GLY A 26 0.03 -4.82 12.85
N ILE A 27 0.73 -5.95 12.96
CA ILE A 27 0.11 -7.28 13.01
C ILE A 27 0.43 -7.91 14.37
N SER A 28 -0.61 -8.40 15.06
CA SER A 28 -0.48 -9.16 16.31
C SER A 28 -1.27 -10.46 16.19
N GLY A 29 -0.55 -11.57 16.00
CA GLY A 29 -1.14 -12.87 15.67
C GLY A 29 -1.96 -12.78 14.38
N LYS A 30 -3.28 -12.99 14.51
CA LYS A 30 -4.23 -12.93 13.39
C LYS A 30 -4.95 -11.58 13.23
N TYR A 31 -4.59 -10.58 14.05
CA TYR A 31 -5.26 -9.29 14.08
C TYR A 31 -4.40 -8.20 13.45
N LEU A 32 -5.05 -7.35 12.66
CA LEU A 32 -4.58 -6.01 12.37
C LEU A 32 -4.78 -5.17 13.64
N VAL A 33 -3.75 -4.43 14.05
CA VAL A 33 -3.78 -3.63 15.28
C VAL A 33 -3.26 -2.22 15.05
N GLN A 34 -3.63 -1.30 15.94
CA GLN A 34 -2.89 -0.07 16.15
C GLN A 34 -1.55 -0.40 16.81
N ALA A 35 -0.43 -0.11 16.13
CA ALA A 35 0.90 -0.51 16.60
C ALA A 35 1.26 0.06 17.99
N ALA A 36 0.83 1.29 18.29
CA ALA A 36 1.13 1.97 19.53
C ALA A 36 0.44 1.36 20.77
N THR A 37 -0.73 0.73 20.59
CA THR A 37 -1.58 0.28 21.71
C THR A 37 -1.82 -1.23 21.70
N GLY A 38 -1.61 -1.89 20.56
CA GLY A 38 -1.96 -3.30 20.35
C GLY A 38 -3.47 -3.55 20.22
N LEU A 39 -4.30 -2.51 20.19
CA LEU A 39 -5.75 -2.66 20.06
C LEU A 39 -6.11 -3.12 18.63
N PRO A 40 -6.99 -4.13 18.47
CA PRO A 40 -7.48 -4.55 17.16
C PRO A 40 -8.19 -3.43 16.42
N VAL A 41 -7.99 -3.39 15.11
CA VAL A 41 -8.64 -2.42 14.22
C VAL A 41 -9.30 -3.12 13.03
N GLN A 42 -10.31 -2.47 12.45
CA GLN A 42 -10.97 -2.92 11.24
C GLN A 42 -11.02 -1.78 10.24
N LEU A 43 -10.62 -2.07 9.01
CA LEU A 43 -10.70 -1.13 7.90
C LEU A 43 -11.89 -1.50 7.01
N HIS A 44 -12.63 -0.49 6.56
CA HIS A 44 -13.79 -0.62 5.69
C HIS A 44 -13.80 0.50 4.65
N GLY A 45 -14.10 0.13 3.41
CA GLY A 45 -14.05 1.06 2.30
C GLY A 45 -14.23 0.41 0.95
N MET A 46 -13.75 1.09 -0.08
CA MET A 46 -13.99 0.74 -1.48
C MET A 46 -12.68 0.53 -2.24
N SER A 47 -12.71 -0.41 -3.19
CA SER A 47 -11.73 -0.44 -4.27
C SER A 47 -12.19 0.44 -5.41
N LEU A 48 -11.28 1.23 -5.94
CA LEU A 48 -11.42 1.71 -7.31
C LEU A 48 -11.32 0.52 -8.26
N PHE A 49 -11.92 0.66 -9.44
CA PHE A 49 -11.76 -0.31 -10.52
C PHE A 49 -10.38 -0.15 -11.19
N TRP A 50 -10.06 -1.05 -12.12
CA TRP A 50 -8.84 -1.03 -12.93
C TRP A 50 -8.47 0.38 -13.42
N SER A 51 -7.27 0.83 -13.06
CA SER A 51 -6.80 2.21 -13.28
C SER A 51 -6.79 2.66 -14.73
N GLN A 52 -6.54 1.75 -15.67
CA GLN A 52 -6.53 2.05 -17.10
C GLN A 52 -7.93 2.18 -17.71
N TRP A 53 -8.95 1.56 -17.10
CA TRP A 53 -10.32 1.55 -17.62
C TRP A 53 -11.25 2.55 -16.94
N MET A 54 -10.96 2.91 -15.69
CA MET A 54 -11.79 3.80 -14.88
C MET A 54 -10.99 4.96 -14.29
N ALA A 55 -10.06 5.50 -15.09
CA ALA A 55 -9.13 6.57 -14.70
C ALA A 55 -9.82 7.83 -14.16
N GLN A 56 -11.04 8.11 -14.59
CA GLN A 56 -11.82 9.28 -14.15
C GLN A 56 -12.16 9.29 -12.66
N PHE A 57 -11.98 8.17 -11.95
CA PHE A 57 -12.20 8.07 -10.49
C PHE A 57 -10.90 8.12 -9.67
N TYR A 58 -9.72 8.18 -10.30
CA TYR A 58 -8.42 8.25 -9.62
C TYR A 58 -8.07 9.71 -9.28
N ASN A 59 -8.88 10.34 -8.42
CA ASN A 59 -8.73 11.75 -8.05
C ASN A 59 -9.20 12.05 -6.61
N GLN A 60 -8.84 13.24 -6.13
CA GLN A 60 -9.15 13.72 -4.79
C GLN A 60 -10.65 13.83 -4.50
N GLU A 61 -11.45 14.25 -5.48
CA GLU A 61 -12.89 14.41 -5.32
C GLU A 61 -13.54 13.06 -4.97
N THR A 62 -13.17 12.01 -5.70
CA THR A 62 -13.65 10.65 -5.45
C THR A 62 -13.24 10.17 -4.06
N VAL A 63 -11.96 10.32 -3.69
CA VAL A 63 -11.45 9.90 -2.37
C VAL A 63 -12.17 10.64 -1.24
N THR A 64 -12.38 11.95 -1.40
CA THR A 64 -13.07 12.79 -0.43
C THR A 64 -14.54 12.38 -0.28
N ALA A 65 -15.23 12.12 -1.40
CA ALA A 65 -16.61 11.66 -1.40
C ALA A 65 -16.76 10.31 -0.69
N LEU A 66 -15.87 9.35 -0.97
CA LEU A 66 -15.87 8.04 -0.30
C LEU A 66 -15.64 8.16 1.21
N LYS A 67 -14.68 9.00 1.64
CA LYS A 67 -14.47 9.28 3.07
C LYS A 67 -15.72 9.91 3.70
N CYS A 68 -16.15 11.06 3.19
CA CYS A 68 -17.11 11.92 3.86
C CYS A 68 -18.55 11.41 3.76
N THR A 69 -18.93 10.82 2.62
CA THR A 69 -20.30 10.40 2.37
C THR A 69 -20.51 8.93 2.72
N TRP A 70 -19.50 8.08 2.53
CA TRP A 70 -19.62 6.63 2.74
C TRP A 70 -18.90 6.16 4.02
N ASN A 71 -18.35 7.10 4.80
CA ASN A 71 -17.63 6.84 6.04
C ASN A 71 -16.49 5.82 5.86
N THR A 72 -15.77 5.92 4.74
CA THR A 72 -14.63 5.04 4.43
C THR A 72 -13.39 5.43 5.23
N ASN A 73 -12.68 4.44 5.78
CA ASN A 73 -11.38 4.64 6.44
C ASN A 73 -10.19 4.04 5.66
N VAL A 74 -10.44 3.35 4.55
CA VAL A 74 -9.42 2.85 3.61
C VAL A 74 -9.92 2.88 2.16
N ILE A 75 -9.09 3.30 1.22
CA ILE A 75 -9.38 3.16 -0.22
C ILE A 75 -8.38 2.21 -0.87
N ARG A 76 -8.79 1.40 -1.84
CA ARG A 76 -7.87 0.55 -2.63
C ARG A 76 -7.69 1.09 -4.04
N ALA A 77 -6.45 1.33 -4.43
CA ALA A 77 -6.03 1.77 -5.75
C ALA A 77 -5.59 0.55 -6.57
N ALA A 78 -6.52 -0.02 -7.35
CA ALA A 78 -6.31 -1.20 -8.19
C ALA A 78 -5.55 -0.84 -9.47
N MET A 79 -4.23 -0.76 -9.38
CA MET A 79 -3.38 -0.40 -10.52
C MET A 79 -3.30 -1.56 -11.50
N GLY A 80 -3.97 -1.42 -12.65
CA GLY A 80 -3.92 -2.44 -13.69
C GLY A 80 -2.52 -2.58 -14.28
N VAL A 81 -2.10 -3.81 -14.54
CA VAL A 81 -0.73 -4.11 -14.99
C VAL A 81 -0.68 -4.41 -16.49
N GLU A 82 -1.46 -5.39 -16.93
CA GLU A 82 -1.57 -5.79 -18.34
C GLU A 82 -2.68 -5.00 -19.06
N THR A 83 -2.83 -5.24 -20.37
CA THR A 83 -3.97 -4.76 -21.19
C THR A 83 -4.20 -3.24 -21.09
N GLY A 84 -3.20 -2.46 -21.49
CA GLY A 84 -3.21 -1.00 -21.41
C GLY A 84 -2.85 -0.46 -20.02
N GLY A 85 -2.50 -1.33 -19.07
CA GLY A 85 -2.08 -0.99 -17.72
C GLY A 85 -0.63 -0.51 -17.62
N TYR A 86 -0.02 -0.75 -16.46
CA TYR A 86 1.31 -0.27 -16.11
C TYR A 86 2.39 -0.72 -17.09
N LEU A 87 2.35 -1.94 -17.61
CA LEU A 87 3.39 -2.42 -18.54
C LEU A 87 3.44 -1.61 -19.84
N ASP A 88 2.28 -1.15 -20.30
CA ASP A 88 2.15 -0.33 -21.51
C ASP A 88 2.34 1.17 -21.21
N ASN A 89 1.91 1.63 -20.02
CA ASN A 89 1.76 3.04 -19.66
C ASN A 89 2.32 3.39 -18.27
N LYS A 90 3.54 2.91 -17.94
CA LYS A 90 4.15 2.98 -16.59
C LYS A 90 3.96 4.31 -15.88
N GLN A 91 4.34 5.41 -16.52
CA GLN A 91 4.29 6.73 -15.89
C GLN A 91 2.85 7.19 -15.65
N ALA A 92 1.96 6.98 -16.63
CA ALA A 92 0.56 7.42 -16.51
C ALA A 92 -0.17 6.67 -15.40
N GLU A 93 -0.03 5.33 -15.34
CA GLU A 93 -0.66 4.53 -14.28
C GLU A 93 -0.07 4.84 -12.90
N LEU A 94 1.24 5.07 -12.81
CA LEU A 94 1.88 5.48 -11.56
C LEU A 94 1.37 6.83 -11.05
N GLN A 95 1.13 7.81 -11.94
CA GLN A 95 0.58 9.11 -11.54
C GLN A 95 -0.85 9.00 -10.99
N LYS A 96 -1.68 8.10 -11.53
CA LYS A 96 -3.01 7.83 -10.99
C LYS A 96 -2.94 7.26 -9.57
N VAL A 97 -2.03 6.31 -9.34
CA VAL A 97 -1.80 5.76 -8.00
C VAL A 97 -1.31 6.84 -7.03
N TYR A 98 -0.35 7.68 -7.44
CA TYR A 98 0.11 8.81 -6.64
C TYR A 98 -1.04 9.77 -6.28
N ALA A 99 -1.91 10.11 -7.24
CA ALA A 99 -3.06 10.96 -6.97
C ALA A 99 -3.97 10.38 -5.88
N VAL A 100 -4.22 9.07 -5.88
CA VAL A 100 -5.02 8.41 -4.84
C VAL A 100 -4.30 8.37 -3.50
N ILE A 101 -2.99 8.07 -3.48
CA ILE A 101 -2.18 8.06 -2.25
C ILE A 101 -2.16 9.45 -1.61
N ASP A 102 -1.82 10.48 -2.38
CA ASP A 102 -1.74 11.87 -1.91
C ASP A 102 -3.11 12.32 -1.37
N SER A 103 -4.19 11.96 -2.06
CA SER A 103 -5.56 12.25 -1.63
C SER A 103 -5.95 11.51 -0.36
N ALA A 104 -5.54 10.25 -0.18
CA ALA A 104 -5.81 9.47 1.03
C ALA A 104 -5.05 10.02 2.24
N ILE A 105 -3.79 10.42 2.06
CA ILE A 105 -2.97 11.10 3.08
C ILE A 105 -3.60 12.44 3.46
N ALA A 106 -3.95 13.27 2.48
CA ALA A 106 -4.60 14.55 2.73
C ALA A 106 -5.96 14.38 3.44
N SER A 107 -6.67 13.31 3.11
CA SER A 107 -7.94 12.95 3.73
C SER A 107 -7.78 12.21 5.06
N GLY A 108 -6.58 11.86 5.51
CA GLY A 108 -6.37 11.11 6.75
C GLY A 108 -7.07 9.76 6.78
N ILE A 109 -7.02 9.01 5.68
CA ILE A 109 -7.48 7.62 5.59
C ILE A 109 -6.35 6.72 5.09
N TYR A 110 -6.48 5.41 5.23
CA TYR A 110 -5.52 4.45 4.68
C TYR A 110 -5.70 4.29 3.16
N VAL A 111 -4.66 3.81 2.49
CA VAL A 111 -4.69 3.43 1.08
C VAL A 111 -4.01 2.07 0.87
N VAL A 112 -4.72 1.15 0.23
CA VAL A 112 -4.15 -0.08 -0.30
C VAL A 112 -3.63 0.19 -1.71
N VAL A 113 -2.34 0.03 -1.91
CA VAL A 113 -1.67 0.17 -3.21
C VAL A 113 -1.51 -1.22 -3.80
N ASP A 114 -2.34 -1.51 -4.80
CA ASP A 114 -2.52 -2.84 -5.33
C ASP A 114 -1.87 -2.99 -6.71
N TRP A 115 -0.95 -3.96 -6.82
CA TRP A 115 -0.44 -4.46 -8.09
C TRP A 115 -1.48 -5.44 -8.68
N HIS A 116 -2.40 -4.86 -9.47
CA HIS A 116 -3.60 -5.54 -9.93
C HIS A 116 -3.31 -6.39 -11.18
N ASP A 117 -2.83 -7.60 -10.93
CA ASP A 117 -2.35 -8.55 -11.93
C ASP A 117 -2.79 -9.98 -11.59
N HIS A 118 -2.92 -10.81 -12.63
CA HIS A 118 -3.12 -12.26 -12.53
C HIS A 118 -1.81 -13.05 -12.77
N ASN A 119 -0.78 -12.38 -13.29
CA ASN A 119 0.45 -12.97 -13.82
C ASN A 119 1.72 -12.35 -13.22
N ALA A 120 1.65 -11.68 -12.06
CA ALA A 120 2.74 -10.81 -11.57
C ALA A 120 4.10 -11.48 -11.40
N SER A 121 4.15 -12.80 -11.20
CA SER A 121 5.41 -13.57 -11.19
C SER A 121 6.19 -13.45 -12.50
N HIS A 122 5.51 -13.23 -13.62
CA HIS A 122 6.13 -12.94 -14.93
C HIS A 122 6.61 -11.48 -15.04
N HIS A 123 6.14 -10.60 -14.15
CA HIS A 123 6.39 -9.16 -14.14
C HIS A 123 7.13 -8.71 -12.87
N GLN A 124 7.87 -9.62 -12.22
CA GLN A 124 8.49 -9.38 -10.91
C GLN A 124 9.37 -8.11 -10.87
N ASN A 125 10.16 -7.87 -11.92
CA ASN A 125 11.04 -6.69 -11.95
C ASN A 125 10.25 -5.39 -12.04
N ASP A 126 9.12 -5.38 -12.77
CA ASP A 126 8.23 -4.23 -12.86
C ASP A 126 7.51 -3.98 -11.54
N ALA A 127 7.05 -5.04 -10.86
CA ALA A 127 6.47 -4.94 -9.52
C ALA A 127 7.49 -4.40 -8.51
N ILE A 128 8.72 -4.91 -8.50
CA ILE A 128 9.81 -4.40 -7.67
C ILE A 128 10.05 -2.91 -7.93
N GLN A 129 10.13 -2.49 -9.20
CA GLN A 129 10.33 -1.09 -9.57
C GLN A 129 9.18 -0.22 -9.10
N PHE A 130 7.94 -0.65 -9.33
CA PHE A 130 6.73 0.05 -8.90
C PHE A 130 6.71 0.24 -7.38
N PHE A 131 6.84 -0.84 -6.61
CA PHE A 131 6.82 -0.76 -5.14
C PHE A 131 8.04 -0.04 -4.56
N THR A 132 9.19 -0.08 -5.22
CA THR A 132 10.35 0.75 -4.86
C THR A 132 10.02 2.23 -4.99
N ASN A 133 9.35 2.65 -6.08
CA ASN A 133 8.95 4.04 -6.27
C ASN A 133 7.96 4.50 -5.20
N ILE A 134 6.94 3.69 -4.89
CA ILE A 134 5.96 4.00 -3.85
C ILE A 134 6.63 4.06 -2.47
N SER A 135 7.39 3.03 -2.08
CA SER A 135 8.00 2.96 -0.74
C SER A 135 9.07 4.03 -0.51
N LYS A 136 9.86 4.40 -1.52
CA LYS A 136 10.78 5.55 -1.43
C LYS A 136 10.05 6.87 -1.19
N LYS A 137 8.91 7.06 -1.84
CA LYS A 137 8.16 8.32 -1.77
C LYS A 137 7.28 8.41 -0.51
N TYR A 138 6.69 7.29 -0.09
CA TYR A 138 5.63 7.28 0.92
C TYR A 138 5.89 6.36 2.13
N GLY A 139 7.04 5.70 2.23
CA GLY A 139 7.30 4.72 3.29
C GLY A 139 7.25 5.27 4.72
N ASN A 140 7.33 6.60 4.88
CA ASN A 140 7.20 7.28 6.17
C ASN A 140 5.74 7.65 6.53
N TYR A 141 4.77 7.36 5.67
CA TYR A 141 3.36 7.63 5.92
C TYR A 141 2.67 6.36 6.42
N PRO A 142 2.04 6.38 7.61
CA PRO A 142 1.34 5.22 8.15
C PRO A 142 0.06 4.86 7.34
N ASN A 143 -0.34 5.71 6.39
CA ASN A 143 -1.51 5.52 5.55
C ASN A 143 -1.34 4.34 4.58
N ILE A 144 -0.10 3.95 4.23
CA ILE A 144 0.16 3.02 3.13
C ILE A 144 0.01 1.57 3.57
N ILE A 145 -0.69 0.79 2.76
CA ILE A 145 -0.76 -0.66 2.80
C ILE A 145 -0.39 -1.16 1.41
N TYR A 146 0.54 -2.11 1.30
CA TYR A 146 0.96 -2.66 0.01
C TYR A 146 0.22 -3.96 -0.26
N GLU A 147 -0.36 -4.12 -1.44
CA GLU A 147 -0.93 -5.39 -1.91
C GLU A 147 -0.13 -5.85 -3.14
N THR A 148 0.73 -6.84 -2.92
CA THR A 148 1.82 -7.18 -3.85
C THR A 148 1.39 -8.01 -5.05
N PHE A 149 0.21 -8.65 -4.96
CA PHE A 149 -0.37 -9.47 -6.02
C PHE A 149 -1.87 -9.61 -5.74
N ASN A 150 -2.73 -9.04 -6.59
CA ASN A 150 -4.19 -9.11 -6.45
C ASN A 150 -4.73 -10.55 -6.40
N GLU A 151 -4.64 -11.29 -7.52
CA GLU A 151 -5.32 -12.58 -7.65
C GLU A 151 -4.47 -13.59 -8.44
N PRO A 152 -3.56 -14.30 -7.76
CA PRO A 152 -2.84 -15.41 -8.37
C PRO A 152 -3.79 -16.46 -8.94
N LEU A 153 -3.49 -16.98 -10.13
CA LEU A 153 -4.25 -18.07 -10.73
C LEU A 153 -3.96 -19.42 -10.00
N LYS A 154 -4.00 -20.52 -10.74
CA LYS A 154 -3.69 -21.87 -10.23
C LYS A 154 -2.18 -22.12 -10.19
N VAL A 155 -1.46 -21.32 -9.40
CA VAL A 155 0.01 -21.36 -9.26
C VAL A 155 0.42 -21.87 -7.88
N SER A 156 1.64 -22.40 -7.77
CA SER A 156 2.16 -22.97 -6.52
C SER A 156 2.54 -21.87 -5.53
N TRP A 157 2.13 -22.03 -4.27
CA TRP A 157 2.57 -21.14 -3.20
C TRP A 157 4.10 -21.19 -3.05
N SER A 158 4.64 -22.40 -2.89
CA SER A 158 6.04 -22.59 -2.50
C SER A 158 7.06 -22.26 -3.59
N SER A 159 6.78 -22.60 -4.84
CA SER A 159 7.73 -22.44 -5.95
C SER A 159 7.58 -21.13 -6.70
N ASP A 160 6.37 -20.55 -6.70
CA ASP A 160 6.06 -19.41 -7.57
C ASP A 160 5.75 -18.16 -6.75
N LEU A 161 4.74 -18.22 -5.87
CA LEU A 161 4.26 -17.03 -5.16
C LEU A 161 5.17 -16.58 -4.02
N LYS A 162 5.67 -17.51 -3.21
CA LYS A 162 6.54 -17.18 -2.07
C LYS A 162 7.84 -16.48 -2.53
N PRO A 163 8.59 -17.00 -3.53
CA PRO A 163 9.78 -16.30 -4.04
C PRO A 163 9.47 -14.91 -4.60
N TYR A 164 8.37 -14.77 -5.36
CA TYR A 164 7.91 -13.47 -5.87
C TYR A 164 7.65 -12.49 -4.72
N HIS A 165 6.83 -12.89 -3.74
CA HIS A 165 6.48 -12.04 -2.60
C HIS A 165 7.70 -11.65 -1.80
N GLN A 166 8.64 -12.57 -1.56
CA GLN A 166 9.88 -12.28 -0.85
C GLN A 166 10.72 -11.23 -1.57
N ALA A 167 10.85 -11.31 -2.89
CA ALA A 167 11.60 -10.33 -3.67
C ALA A 167 10.96 -8.93 -3.64
N VAL A 168 9.64 -8.85 -3.78
CA VAL A 168 8.89 -7.58 -3.72
C VAL A 168 8.90 -6.98 -2.31
N ILE A 169 8.70 -7.82 -1.27
CA ILE A 169 8.76 -7.41 0.13
C ILE A 169 10.15 -6.86 0.46
N ALA A 170 11.23 -7.50 0.02
CA ALA A 170 12.59 -7.01 0.26
C ALA A 170 12.79 -5.59 -0.33
N ALA A 171 12.27 -5.33 -1.53
CA ALA A 171 12.33 -4.03 -2.17
C ALA A 171 11.53 -2.96 -1.40
N ILE A 172 10.35 -3.32 -0.88
CA ILE A 172 9.54 -2.43 -0.01
C ILE A 172 10.30 -2.14 1.29
N ARG A 173 10.79 -3.19 1.98
CA ARG A 173 11.47 -3.08 3.28
C ARG A 173 12.78 -2.32 3.25
N ALA A 174 13.41 -2.21 2.08
CA ALA A 174 14.57 -1.33 1.90
C ALA A 174 14.25 0.17 2.14
N ASN A 175 12.98 0.58 2.01
CA ASN A 175 12.56 1.98 2.20
C ASN A 175 11.47 2.14 3.27
N ASP A 176 10.68 1.10 3.54
CA ASP A 176 9.57 1.10 4.50
C ASP A 176 9.63 -0.13 5.42
N PRO A 177 10.17 0.00 6.64
CA PRO A 177 10.38 -1.15 7.52
C PRO A 177 9.09 -1.72 8.11
N ASN A 178 7.98 -0.97 8.15
CA ASN A 178 6.92 -1.21 9.13
C ASN A 178 5.49 -1.31 8.56
N ASN A 179 5.19 -0.67 7.42
CA ASN A 179 3.81 -0.68 6.90
C ASN A 179 3.35 -2.08 6.49
N VAL A 180 2.04 -2.30 6.57
CA VAL A 180 1.43 -3.61 6.33
C VAL A 180 1.59 -4.01 4.86
N ILE A 181 1.91 -5.27 4.63
CA ILE A 181 1.96 -5.89 3.30
C ILE A 181 0.95 -7.03 3.25
N VAL A 182 0.03 -6.95 2.30
CA VAL A 182 -0.93 -7.98 1.91
C VAL A 182 -0.36 -8.73 0.70
N VAL A 183 -0.56 -10.04 0.72
CA VAL A 183 -0.01 -10.99 -0.27
C VAL A 183 -1.15 -11.82 -0.82
N GLY A 184 -1.29 -11.86 -2.15
CA GLY A 184 -2.25 -12.75 -2.81
C GLY A 184 -1.90 -14.21 -2.61
N THR A 185 -2.92 -15.07 -2.64
CA THR A 185 -2.81 -16.53 -2.46
C THR A 185 -3.34 -17.27 -3.69
N PRO A 186 -3.02 -18.56 -3.88
CA PRO A 186 -3.49 -19.30 -5.05
C PRO A 186 -5.01 -19.30 -5.23
N ASN A 187 -5.46 -19.54 -6.46
CA ASN A 187 -6.87 -19.64 -6.85
C ASN A 187 -7.67 -18.35 -6.60
N TRP A 188 -7.22 -17.25 -7.22
CA TRP A 188 -7.83 -15.92 -7.09
C TRP A 188 -7.94 -15.47 -5.64
N SER A 189 -6.83 -15.62 -4.90
CA SER A 189 -6.74 -15.26 -3.48
C SER A 189 -7.72 -15.99 -2.55
N GLN A 190 -8.18 -17.18 -2.93
CA GLN A 190 -9.10 -18.00 -2.12
C GLN A 190 -8.38 -19.02 -1.23
N ASN A 191 -7.21 -19.52 -1.63
CA ASN A 191 -6.53 -20.61 -0.93
C ASN A 191 -5.58 -20.11 0.16
N VAL A 192 -6.13 -19.52 1.21
CA VAL A 192 -5.35 -18.96 2.33
C VAL A 192 -4.59 -20.02 3.13
N ASP A 193 -5.10 -21.25 3.16
CA ASP A 193 -4.50 -22.38 3.88
C ASP A 193 -3.28 -22.96 3.16
N ALA A 194 -3.06 -22.62 1.89
CA ALA A 194 -1.84 -22.98 1.16
C ALA A 194 -0.58 -22.37 1.78
N LYS A 195 -0.73 -21.30 2.57
CA LYS A 195 0.34 -20.72 3.38
C LYS A 195 0.56 -21.57 4.62
N ASN A 196 1.33 -22.65 4.46
CA ASN A 196 1.75 -23.52 5.55
C ASN A 196 3.09 -23.07 6.18
N ASP A 197 3.69 -21.98 5.72
CA ASP A 197 4.96 -21.44 6.20
C ASP A 197 4.98 -19.91 6.31
N SER A 198 5.90 -19.38 7.13
CA SER A 198 6.09 -17.93 7.24
C SER A 198 6.75 -17.36 5.98
N LEU A 199 6.25 -16.21 5.52
CA LEU A 199 6.86 -15.42 4.45
C LEU A 199 8.09 -14.65 4.92
N LEU A 200 8.19 -14.42 6.23
CA LEU A 200 9.27 -13.70 6.88
C LEU A 200 9.92 -14.65 7.90
N HIS A 201 11.19 -14.93 7.71
CA HIS A 201 12.06 -15.39 8.79
C HIS A 201 12.59 -14.17 9.53
#